data_AF-A0A7X1ZJZ3-F1
#
_entry.id   AF-A0A7X1ZJZ3-F1
#
_cell.length_a   1.000
_cell.length_b   1.000
_cell.length_c   1.000
_cell.angle_alpha   90.00
_cell.angle_beta   90.00
_cell.angle_gamma   90.00
#
_symmetry.space_group_name_H-M   'P 1'
#
loop_
_entity.id
_entity.type
_entity.pdbx_description
1 polymer ?
#
loop_
_entity_poly.entity_id
_entity_poly.type
_entity_poly.pdbx_seq_one_letter_code
_entity_poly.pdbx_strand_id
1 'polypeptide(L)'
;MKANARKGYFNGGTPPFGYFPKKVEDEYGNPKSILEVHPTEAEIVRYIFRFYTQKGLGTKRVASLLNRKGMRTRQGRKWSKDRIRAILANSTYMGERIYNRYESKIKREKPKDQWIVVKVEGIVEKELFDQAQRVMKENSPLETNPAVTASPTLLSGILKHEECGKSMTLETAKRRKVSLL
;
A
#
# COMPACT_ATOMS: atom_id res chain seq x y z
N MET A 1 -8.39 25.51 -9.38
CA MET A 1 -8.24 24.20 -8.69
C MET A 1 -7.15 24.18 -7.61
N LYS A 2 -5.91 24.68 -7.87
CA LYS A 2 -4.84 24.72 -6.85
C LYS A 2 -5.22 25.51 -5.59
N ALA A 3 -5.86 26.68 -5.74
CA ALA A 3 -6.35 27.48 -4.62
C ALA A 3 -7.39 26.72 -3.76
N ASN A 4 -8.34 26.02 -4.38
CA ASN A 4 -9.32 25.19 -3.68
C ASN A 4 -8.66 24.05 -2.89
N ALA A 5 -7.64 23.40 -3.46
CA ALA A 5 -6.90 22.35 -2.75
C ALA A 5 -6.20 22.89 -1.49
N ARG A 6 -5.60 24.08 -1.57
CA ARG A 6 -4.97 24.74 -0.41
C ARG A 6 -5.98 25.07 0.70
N LYS A 7 -7.24 25.33 0.34
CA LYS A 7 -8.36 25.54 1.28
C LYS A 7 -8.96 24.24 1.84
N GLY A 8 -8.39 23.07 1.56
CA GLY A 8 -8.94 21.80 2.06
C GLY A 8 -9.95 21.12 1.13
N TYR A 9 -10.39 21.79 0.07
CA TYR A 9 -11.47 21.27 -0.76
C TYR A 9 -11.03 20.13 -1.69
N PHE A 10 -11.93 19.15 -1.81
CA PHE A 10 -11.84 18.03 -2.73
C PHE A 10 -12.26 18.46 -4.14
N ASN A 11 -11.28 18.60 -5.03
CA ASN A 11 -11.46 19.03 -6.43
C ASN A 11 -12.05 17.93 -7.36
N GLY A 12 -12.86 17.01 -6.85
CA GLY A 12 -13.49 15.94 -7.61
C GLY A 12 -12.59 14.73 -7.91
N GLY A 13 -13.14 13.80 -8.70
CA GLY A 13 -12.56 12.48 -8.97
C GLY A 13 -13.05 11.39 -8.01
N THR A 14 -12.50 10.19 -8.14
CA THR A 14 -12.83 9.07 -7.24
C THR A 14 -12.14 9.28 -5.89
N PRO A 15 -12.89 9.37 -4.77
CA PRO A 15 -12.28 9.48 -3.46
C PRO A 15 -11.47 8.20 -3.13
N PRO A 16 -10.40 8.30 -2.33
CA PRO A 16 -9.74 7.12 -1.78
C PRO A 16 -10.74 6.24 -1.03
N PHE A 17 -10.55 4.92 -1.08
CA PHE A 17 -11.36 3.97 -0.32
C PHE A 17 -11.29 4.28 1.17
N GLY A 18 -12.39 4.25 1.92
CA GLY A 18 -12.42 4.75 3.29
C GLY A 18 -12.94 6.17 3.41
N TYR A 19 -13.15 6.89 2.30
CA TYR A 19 -13.66 8.25 2.29
C TYR A 19 -14.83 8.43 1.31
N PHE A 20 -15.68 9.40 1.59
CA PHE A 20 -16.70 9.89 0.65
C PHE A 20 -16.68 11.43 0.56
N PRO A 21 -17.11 12.01 -0.58
CA PRO A 21 -17.19 13.45 -0.71
C PRO A 21 -18.45 13.97 0.02
N LYS A 22 -18.25 14.84 1.01
CA LYS A 22 -19.33 15.60 1.66
C LYS A 22 -19.41 16.99 1.05
N LYS A 23 -20.61 17.39 0.62
CA LYS A 23 -20.84 18.74 0.12
C LYS A 23 -20.82 19.72 1.29
N VAL A 24 -20.11 20.83 1.11
CA VAL A 24 -20.02 21.94 2.07
C VAL A 24 -20.11 23.25 1.30
N GLU A 25 -20.54 24.32 1.94
CA GLU A 25 -20.54 25.65 1.36
C GLU A 25 -19.27 26.39 1.78
N ASP A 26 -18.73 27.23 0.90
CA ASP A 26 -17.69 28.19 1.29
C ASP A 26 -18.30 29.47 1.89
N GLU A 27 -17.44 30.37 2.36
CA GLU A 27 -17.82 31.68 2.95
C GLU A 27 -18.69 32.54 2.03
N TYR A 28 -18.76 32.21 0.74
CA TYR A 28 -19.50 32.93 -0.29
C TYR A 28 -20.71 32.12 -0.80
N GLY A 29 -21.09 31.03 -0.12
CA GLY A 29 -22.22 30.18 -0.49
C GLY A 29 -21.98 29.28 -1.70
N ASN A 30 -20.74 29.15 -2.18
CA ASN A 30 -20.47 28.26 -3.32
C ASN A 30 -20.36 26.81 -2.87
N PRO A 31 -20.96 25.85 -3.62
CA PRO A 31 -20.85 24.44 -3.31
C PRO A 31 -19.41 23.94 -3.51
N LYS A 32 -18.82 23.43 -2.44
CA LYS A 32 -17.55 22.72 -2.40
C LYS A 32 -17.77 21.29 -1.91
N SER A 33 -16.68 20.53 -1.87
CA SER A 33 -16.69 19.20 -1.26
C SER A 33 -15.45 19.01 -0.40
N ILE A 34 -15.59 18.25 0.68
CA ILE A 34 -14.49 17.77 1.53
C ILE A 34 -14.51 16.25 1.58
N LEU A 35 -13.40 15.64 2.00
CA LEU A 35 -13.36 14.20 2.26
C LEU A 35 -13.77 13.94 3.70
N GLU A 36 -14.82 13.14 3.89
CA GLU A 36 -15.26 12.64 5.19
C GLU A 36 -15.03 11.12 5.25
N VAL A 37 -14.73 10.62 6.45
CA VAL A 37 -14.41 9.21 6.68
C VAL A 37 -15.68 8.36 6.57
N HIS A 38 -15.63 7.34 5.72
CA HIS A 38 -16.67 6.32 5.67
C HIS A 38 -16.43 5.29 6.77
N PRO A 39 -17.31 5.12 7.77
CA PRO A 39 -17.03 4.29 8.96
C PRO A 39 -16.68 2.85 8.61
N THR A 40 -17.49 2.19 7.77
CA THR A 40 -17.28 0.78 7.37
C THR A 40 -16.03 0.56 6.52
N GLU A 41 -15.80 1.40 5.50
CA GLU A 41 -14.62 1.26 4.65
C GLU A 41 -13.33 1.61 5.42
N ALA A 42 -13.40 2.57 6.35
CA ALA A 42 -12.29 2.96 7.21
C ALA A 42 -11.86 1.83 8.15
N GLU A 43 -12.79 1.03 8.67
CA GLU A 43 -12.45 -0.18 9.43
C GLU A 43 -11.64 -1.17 8.61
N ILE A 44 -11.99 -1.35 7.32
CA ILE A 44 -11.23 -2.23 6.42
C ILE A 44 -9.83 -1.67 6.18
N VAL A 45 -9.68 -0.36 6.04
CA VAL A 45 -8.35 0.29 5.93
C VAL A 45 -7.53 0.07 7.20
N ARG A 46 -8.09 0.33 8.39
CA ARG A 46 -7.42 0.05 9.68
C ARG A 46 -7.01 -1.41 9.78
N TYR A 47 -7.87 -2.33 9.35
CA TYR A 47 -7.59 -3.75 9.29
C TYR A 47 -6.40 -4.06 8.37
N ILE A 48 -6.34 -3.47 7.18
CA ILE A 48 -5.22 -3.62 6.25
C ILE A 48 -3.89 -3.22 6.90
N PHE A 49 -3.84 -2.02 7.50
CA PHE A 49 -2.62 -1.51 8.13
C PHE A 49 -2.16 -2.40 9.29
N ARG A 50 -3.06 -2.79 10.19
CA ARG A 50 -2.72 -3.67 11.33
C ARG A 50 -2.19 -5.03 10.88
N PHE A 51 -2.84 -5.68 9.92
CA PHE A 51 -2.39 -7.00 9.45
C PHE A 51 -1.08 -6.94 8.68
N TYR A 52 -0.83 -5.86 7.95
CA TYR A 52 0.43 -5.66 7.26
C TYR A 52 1.59 -5.44 8.23
N THR A 53 1.41 -4.56 9.21
CA THR A 53 2.47 -4.12 10.13
C THR A 53 2.64 -5.04 11.34
N GLN A 54 1.59 -5.23 12.14
CA GLN A 54 1.65 -5.93 13.43
C GLN A 54 1.65 -7.46 13.27
N LYS A 55 1.03 -7.98 12.20
CA LYS A 55 1.03 -9.42 11.88
C LYS A 55 2.04 -9.82 10.80
N GLY A 56 2.78 -8.84 10.24
CA GLY A 56 3.81 -9.09 9.23
C GLY A 56 3.30 -9.75 7.95
N LEU A 57 2.01 -9.63 7.62
CA LEU A 57 1.47 -10.29 6.43
C LEU A 57 1.80 -9.50 5.16
N GLY A 58 2.39 -10.16 4.16
CA GLY A 58 2.55 -9.58 2.83
C GLY A 58 1.21 -9.19 2.17
N THR A 59 1.24 -8.24 1.24
CA THR A 59 0.04 -7.68 0.58
C THR A 59 -0.87 -8.73 -0.07
N LYS A 60 -0.30 -9.80 -0.64
CA LYS A 60 -1.05 -10.94 -1.19
C LYS A 60 -1.84 -11.70 -0.11
N ARG A 61 -1.24 -11.92 1.06
CA ARG A 61 -1.88 -12.61 2.19
C ARG A 61 -3.00 -11.74 2.78
N VAL A 62 -2.77 -10.44 2.94
CA VAL A 62 -3.80 -9.48 3.37
C VAL A 62 -4.99 -9.49 2.40
N ALA A 63 -4.74 -9.40 1.09
CA ALA A 63 -5.80 -9.46 0.08
C ALA A 63 -6.60 -10.78 0.14
N SER A 64 -5.92 -11.91 0.28
CA SER A 64 -6.57 -13.22 0.43
C SER A 64 -7.44 -13.29 1.69
N LEU A 65 -6.95 -12.78 2.82
CA LEU A 65 -7.68 -12.75 4.08
C LEU A 65 -8.98 -11.95 3.98
N LEU A 66 -8.91 -10.72 3.44
CA LEU A 66 -10.09 -9.89 3.21
C LEU A 66 -11.10 -10.60 2.29
N ASN A 67 -10.60 -11.21 1.21
CA ASN A 67 -11.46 -11.90 0.25
C ASN A 67 -12.19 -13.10 0.87
N ARG A 68 -11.49 -13.90 1.69
CA ARG A 68 -12.09 -15.02 2.44
C ARG A 68 -13.12 -14.56 3.45
N LYS A 69 -12.91 -13.41 4.09
CA LYS A 69 -13.85 -12.79 5.03
C LYS A 69 -15.06 -12.13 4.35
N GLY A 70 -15.20 -12.25 3.04
CA GLY A 70 -16.30 -11.62 2.30
C GLY A 70 -16.17 -10.09 2.17
N MET A 71 -15.10 -9.48 2.68
CA MET A 71 -14.88 -8.04 2.56
C MET A 71 -14.59 -7.70 1.10
N ARG A 72 -15.33 -6.74 0.55
CA ARG A 72 -15.21 -6.30 -0.85
C ARG A 72 -14.91 -4.81 -0.93
N THR A 73 -14.42 -4.40 -2.09
CA THR A 73 -14.23 -2.98 -2.41
C THR A 73 -15.58 -2.29 -2.60
N ARG A 74 -15.60 -0.94 -2.66
CA ARG A 74 -16.79 -0.13 -2.95
C ARG A 74 -17.60 -0.58 -4.18
N GLN A 75 -16.93 -1.17 -5.17
CA GLN A 75 -17.54 -1.69 -6.40
C GLN A 75 -17.86 -3.19 -6.33
N GLY A 76 -17.86 -3.81 -5.14
CA GLY A 76 -18.07 -5.25 -4.96
C GLY A 76 -16.91 -6.15 -5.42
N ARG A 77 -15.81 -5.58 -5.93
CA ARG A 77 -14.67 -6.36 -6.44
C ARG A 77 -13.84 -6.99 -5.32
N LYS A 78 -13.17 -8.09 -5.66
CA LYS A 78 -12.14 -8.74 -4.82
C LYS A 78 -10.92 -7.84 -4.63
N TRP A 79 -10.25 -7.99 -3.49
CA TRP A 79 -8.98 -7.33 -3.18
C TRP A 79 -7.83 -7.98 -3.94
N SER A 80 -6.95 -7.17 -4.51
CA SER A 80 -5.69 -7.59 -5.14
C SER A 80 -4.50 -7.08 -4.34
N LYS A 81 -3.34 -7.74 -4.48
CA LYS A 81 -2.08 -7.31 -3.83
C LYS A 81 -1.73 -5.85 -4.17
N ASP A 82 -2.01 -5.43 -5.41
CA ASP A 82 -1.65 -4.09 -5.90
C ASP A 82 -2.57 -3.03 -5.32
N ARG A 83 -3.86 -3.34 -5.14
CA ARG A 83 -4.79 -2.44 -4.45
C ARG A 83 -4.44 -2.30 -2.97
N ILE A 84 -4.04 -3.38 -2.30
CA ILE A 84 -3.54 -3.31 -0.92
C ILE A 84 -2.27 -2.45 -0.84
N ARG A 85 -1.32 -2.66 -1.76
CA ARG A 85 -0.09 -1.85 -1.84
C ARG A 85 -0.41 -0.37 -2.06
N ALA A 86 -1.36 -0.05 -2.95
CA ALA A 86 -1.79 1.32 -3.21
C ALA A 86 -2.43 1.97 -1.98
N ILE A 87 -3.15 1.20 -1.15
CA ILE A 87 -3.67 1.70 0.13
C ILE A 87 -2.53 2.02 1.09
N LEU A 88 -1.63 1.06 1.30
CA LEU A 88 -0.50 1.21 2.24
C LEU A 88 0.43 2.37 1.85
N ALA A 89 0.58 2.68 0.56
CA ALA A 89 1.44 3.76 0.07
C ALA A 89 0.78 5.16 0.08
N ASN A 90 -0.52 5.27 0.36
CA ASN A 90 -1.24 6.54 0.23
C ASN A 90 -1.25 7.32 1.55
N SER A 91 -0.50 8.43 1.60
CA SER A 91 -0.41 9.34 2.76
C SER A 91 -1.75 9.95 3.19
N THR A 92 -2.78 9.90 2.34
CA THR A 92 -4.12 10.39 2.72
C THR A 92 -4.62 9.69 3.98
N TYR A 93 -4.28 8.41 4.17
CA TYR A 93 -4.73 7.64 5.34
C TYR A 93 -4.13 8.10 6.66
N MET A 94 -2.96 8.76 6.65
CA MET A 94 -2.39 9.43 7.83
C MET A 94 -2.82 10.90 7.95
N GLY A 95 -3.75 11.36 7.11
CA GLY A 95 -4.27 12.72 7.13
C GLY A 95 -3.62 13.69 6.14
N GLU A 96 -2.74 13.23 5.25
CA GLU A 96 -2.05 14.09 4.28
C GLU A 96 -2.37 13.71 2.84
N ARG A 97 -3.34 14.42 2.24
CA ARG A 97 -3.70 14.22 0.84
C ARG A 97 -2.82 15.05 -0.08
N ILE A 98 -2.12 14.40 -1.01
CA ILE A 98 -1.28 15.07 -2.01
C ILE A 98 -2.10 15.41 -3.25
N TYR A 99 -2.14 16.70 -3.62
CA TYR A 99 -2.71 17.21 -4.86
C TYR A 99 -1.63 17.78 -5.78
N ASN A 100 -1.89 17.82 -7.09
CA ASN A 100 -0.94 18.32 -8.12
C ASN A 100 0.39 17.53 -8.19
N ARG A 101 0.36 16.22 -7.91
CA ARG A 101 1.56 15.35 -7.98
C ARG A 101 2.04 15.08 -9.41
N TYR A 102 1.12 14.92 -10.36
CA TYR A 102 1.44 14.52 -11.74
C TYR A 102 1.11 15.63 -12.73
N GLU A 103 1.86 15.67 -13.83
CA GLU A 103 1.56 16.50 -14.99
C GLU A 103 0.45 15.87 -15.84
N SER A 104 -0.56 16.66 -16.20
CA SER A 104 -1.78 16.15 -16.84
C SER A 104 -1.55 15.50 -18.21
N LYS A 105 -0.58 15.99 -18.99
CA LYS A 105 -0.32 15.51 -20.36
C LYS A 105 0.63 14.30 -20.40
N ILE A 106 1.67 14.31 -19.58
CA ILE A 106 2.80 13.36 -19.67
C ILE A 106 2.78 12.34 -18.51
N LYS A 107 1.91 12.54 -17.50
CA LYS A 107 1.84 11.75 -16.26
C LYS A 107 3.19 11.63 -15.53
N ARG A 108 4.12 12.54 -15.80
CA ARG A 108 5.39 12.66 -15.07
C ARG A 108 5.13 13.24 -13.68
N GLU A 109 5.87 12.75 -12.68
CA GLU A 109 5.85 13.35 -11.34
C GLU A 109 6.46 14.75 -11.37
N LYS A 110 5.72 15.70 -10.81
CA LYS A 110 6.20 17.06 -10.62
C LYS A 110 7.19 17.12 -9.47
N PRO A 111 8.09 18.13 -9.45
CA PRO A 111 8.89 18.45 -8.28
C PRO A 111 8.04 18.60 -7.01
N LYS A 112 8.58 18.16 -5.86
CA LYS A 112 7.85 18.07 -4.58
C LYS A 112 7.37 19.43 -4.06
N ASP A 113 8.10 20.49 -4.37
CA ASP A 113 7.75 21.90 -4.11
C ASP A 113 6.42 22.33 -4.77
N GLN A 114 6.02 21.66 -5.85
CA GLN A 114 4.75 21.93 -6.52
C GLN A 114 3.59 21.09 -5.97
N TRP A 115 3.86 20.15 -5.07
CA TRP A 115 2.84 19.31 -4.47
C TRP A 115 2.07 20.13 -3.43
N ILE A 116 0.76 20.02 -3.46
CA ILE A 116 -0.11 20.68 -2.50
C ILE A 116 -0.53 19.61 -1.51
N VAL A 117 0.01 19.68 -0.29
CA VAL A 117 -0.40 18.82 0.82
C VAL A 117 -1.64 19.42 1.45
N VAL A 118 -2.71 18.63 1.47
CA VAL A 118 -4.01 19.00 2.01
C VAL A 118 -4.26 18.16 3.25
N LYS A 119 -4.45 18.82 4.40
CA LYS A 119 -4.81 18.13 5.64
C LYS A 119 -6.24 17.59 5.54
N VAL A 120 -6.41 16.33 5.88
CA VAL A 120 -7.70 15.63 5.96
C VAL A 120 -7.74 14.78 7.22
N GLU A 121 -8.91 14.28 7.58
CA GLU A 121 -9.04 13.35 8.68
C GLU A 121 -8.30 12.03 8.37
N GLY A 122 -7.33 11.67 9.21
CA GLY A 122 -6.58 10.42 9.09
C GLY A 122 -7.40 9.23 9.55
N ILE A 123 -7.38 8.14 8.78
CA ILE A 123 -8.01 6.87 9.17
C ILE A 123 -7.10 6.04 10.09
N VAL A 124 -5.78 6.23 9.94
CA VAL A 124 -4.74 5.58 10.73
C VAL A 124 -3.82 6.62 11.36
N GLU A 125 -3.26 6.27 12.51
CA GLU A 125 -2.21 7.07 13.15
C GLU A 125 -0.95 7.12 12.28
N LYS A 126 -0.20 8.22 12.42
CA LYS A 126 1.02 8.46 11.66
C LYS A 126 2.07 7.38 11.94
N GLU A 127 2.17 6.94 13.17
CA GLU A 127 3.09 5.90 13.63
C GLU A 127 2.85 4.58 12.90
N LEU A 128 1.58 4.18 12.76
CA LEU A 128 1.18 2.97 12.05
C LEU A 128 1.48 3.07 10.55
N PHE A 129 1.26 4.25 9.97
CA PHE A 129 1.60 4.51 8.57
C PHE A 129 3.12 4.46 8.34
N ASP A 130 3.90 5.10 9.20
CA ASP A 130 5.36 5.13 9.13
C ASP A 130 5.95 3.72 9.27
N GLN A 131 5.39 2.89 10.18
CA GLN A 131 5.74 1.47 10.29
C GLN A 131 5.46 0.72 8.98
N ALA A 132 4.32 0.96 8.33
CA ALA A 132 4.01 0.35 7.04
C ALA A 132 5.00 0.76 5.94
N GLN A 133 5.45 2.03 5.92
CA GLN A 133 6.45 2.48 4.96
C GLN A 133 7.81 1.81 5.19
N ARG A 134 8.23 1.61 6.44
CA ARG A 134 9.47 0.89 6.78
C ARG A 134 9.45 -0.54 6.26
N VAL A 135 8.39 -1.28 6.60
CA VAL A 135 8.20 -2.67 6.13
C VAL A 135 8.16 -2.73 4.61
N MET A 136 7.54 -1.76 3.94
CA MET A 136 7.49 -1.73 2.48
C MET A 136 8.85 -1.44 1.85
N LYS A 137 9.67 -0.59 2.48
CA LYS A 137 11.04 -0.30 2.05
C LYS A 137 11.94 -1.53 2.21
N GLU A 138 11.89 -2.19 3.36
CA GLU A 138 12.66 -3.41 3.63
C GLU A 138 12.32 -4.53 2.63
N ASN A 139 11.03 -4.68 2.30
CA ASN A 139 10.56 -5.67 1.31
C ASN A 139 10.71 -5.20 -0.15
N SER A 140 11.36 -4.05 -0.40
CA SER A 140 11.62 -3.59 -1.76
C SER A 140 12.58 -4.53 -2.46
N PRO A 141 12.38 -4.86 -3.76
CA PRO A 141 13.33 -5.67 -4.53
C PRO A 141 14.76 -5.13 -4.56
N LEU A 142 14.93 -3.82 -4.31
CA LEU A 142 16.23 -3.16 -4.20
C LEU A 142 16.97 -3.55 -2.91
N GLU A 143 16.24 -3.78 -1.82
CA GLU A 143 16.79 -4.11 -0.50
C GLU A 143 16.79 -5.62 -0.27
N THR A 144 15.72 -6.31 -0.68
CA THR A 144 15.56 -7.76 -0.51
C THR A 144 15.25 -8.42 -1.84
N ASN A 145 16.12 -9.32 -2.29
CA ASN A 145 15.89 -10.08 -3.52
C ASN A 145 14.66 -11.01 -3.37
N PRO A 146 13.62 -10.89 -4.23
CA PRO A 146 12.43 -11.73 -4.15
C PRO A 146 12.71 -13.25 -4.20
N ALA A 147 13.80 -13.66 -4.87
CA ALA A 147 14.21 -15.06 -4.95
C ALA A 147 14.69 -15.61 -3.60
N VAL A 148 15.24 -14.74 -2.74
CA VAL A 148 15.66 -15.09 -1.38
C VAL A 148 14.45 -15.28 -0.49
N THR A 149 13.49 -14.34 -0.51
CA THR A 149 12.27 -14.43 0.30
C THR A 149 11.35 -15.60 -0.09
N ALA A 150 11.34 -15.98 -1.37
CA ALA A 150 10.55 -17.10 -1.86
C ALA A 150 11.23 -18.47 -1.67
N SER A 151 12.49 -18.48 -1.22
CA SER A 151 13.24 -19.72 -1.10
C SER A 151 12.70 -20.60 0.03
N PRO A 152 12.59 -21.92 -0.21
CA PRO A 152 12.22 -22.87 0.84
C PRO A 152 13.37 -23.14 1.83
N THR A 153 14.56 -22.56 1.65
CA THR A 153 15.73 -22.83 2.49
C THR A 153 16.09 -21.67 3.39
N LEU A 154 16.61 -22.00 4.58
CA LEU A 154 17.01 -21.03 5.59
C LEU A 154 18.22 -20.17 5.17
N LEU A 155 19.07 -20.68 4.29
CA LEU A 155 20.38 -20.08 3.97
C LEU A 155 20.43 -19.38 2.60
N SER A 156 19.30 -19.32 1.89
CA SER A 156 19.25 -18.63 0.60
C SER A 156 19.63 -17.16 0.74
N GLY A 157 20.57 -16.71 -0.10
CA GLY A 157 21.07 -15.34 -0.08
C GLY A 157 22.12 -15.03 1.00
N ILE A 158 22.28 -15.89 2.01
CA ILE A 158 23.31 -15.79 3.06
C ILE A 158 24.57 -16.53 2.61
N LEU A 159 24.40 -17.78 2.19
CA LEU A 159 25.49 -18.66 1.82
C LEU A 159 25.97 -18.32 0.40
N LYS A 160 27.18 -17.78 0.31
CA LYS A 160 27.81 -17.37 -0.96
C LYS A 160 29.05 -18.22 -1.21
N HIS A 161 29.30 -18.52 -2.47
CA HIS A 161 30.54 -19.16 -2.88
C HIS A 161 31.70 -18.18 -2.72
N GLU A 162 32.77 -18.60 -2.05
CA GLU A 162 33.89 -17.74 -1.68
C GLU A 162 34.61 -17.14 -2.90
N GLU A 163 34.91 -17.95 -3.91
CA GLU A 163 35.69 -17.46 -5.07
C GLU A 163 34.88 -16.64 -6.08
N CYS A 164 33.57 -16.85 -6.17
CA CYS A 164 32.76 -16.26 -7.25
C CYS A 164 31.63 -15.36 -6.76
N GLY A 165 31.42 -15.26 -5.44
CA GLY A 165 30.44 -14.38 -4.80
C GLY A 165 28.96 -14.71 -5.07
N LYS A 166 28.68 -15.77 -5.85
CA LYS A 166 27.32 -16.18 -6.19
C LYS A 166 26.66 -16.87 -4.99
N SER A 167 25.38 -16.59 -4.78
CA SER A 167 24.57 -17.28 -3.77
C SER A 167 24.42 -18.76 -4.13
N MET A 168 24.63 -19.63 -3.14
CA MET A 168 24.42 -21.06 -3.33
C MET A 168 22.92 -21.39 -3.42
N THR A 169 22.59 -22.37 -4.25
CA THR A 169 21.22 -22.85 -4.49
C THR A 169 21.04 -24.25 -3.93
N LEU A 170 19.84 -24.56 -3.44
CA LEU A 170 19.51 -25.92 -3.02
C LEU A 170 19.45 -26.84 -4.24
N GLU A 171 20.21 -27.93 -4.21
CA GLU A 171 20.06 -29.03 -5.15
C GLU A 171 19.50 -30.24 -4.41
N THR A 172 18.32 -30.70 -4.79
CA THR A 172 17.68 -31.90 -4.21
C THR A 172 17.88 -33.10 -5.11
N ALA A 173 18.68 -34.08 -4.65
CA ALA A 173 18.82 -35.37 -5.32
C ALA A 173 17.74 -36.36 -4.84
N LYS A 174 17.04 -37.01 -5.77
CA LYS A 174 16.01 -38.03 -5.49
C LYS A 174 16.70 -39.39 -5.24
N ARG A 175 16.58 -39.95 -4.04
CA ARG A 175 17.13 -41.28 -3.72
C ARG A 175 16.28 -42.36 -4.41
N ARG A 176 16.83 -43.08 -5.40
CA ARG A 176 16.19 -44.28 -5.97
C ARG A 176 16.25 -45.41 -4.94
N LYS A 177 15.09 -45.97 -4.55
CA LYS A 177 15.05 -47.23 -3.78
C LYS A 177 15.61 -48.34 -4.68
N VAL A 178 16.75 -48.91 -4.29
CA VAL A 178 17.21 -50.17 -4.85
C VAL A 178 16.49 -51.26 -4.05
N SER A 179 15.51 -51.91 -4.68
CA SER A 179 14.93 -53.14 -4.16
C SER A 179 15.99 -54.23 -4.31
N LEU A 180 16.53 -54.72 -3.20
CA LEU A 180 17.30 -55.98 -3.19
C LEU A 180 16.31 -57.13 -3.32
N LEU A 181 16.73 -58.13 -4.12
CA LEU A 181 16.00 -59.28 -4.66
C LEU A 181 15.04 -59.97 -3.68
#